data_AF-A0A970UQC4-F1
#
_entry.id   AF-A0A970UQC4-F1
#
_cell.length_a   1.000
_cell.length_b   1.000
_cell.length_c   1.000
_cell.angle_alpha   90.00
_cell.angle_beta   90.00
_cell.angle_gamma   90.00
#
_symmetry.space_group_name_H-M   'P 1'
#
loop_
_entity.id
_entity.type
_entity.pdbx_description
1 polymer ?
#
loop_
_entity_poly.entity_id
_entity_poly.type
_entity_poly.pdbx_seq_one_letter_code
_entity_poly.pdbx_strand_id
1 'polypeptide(L)'
;VCAEVLGKEVPMHQYAVQITVADVRDGACSSSTLKEASSWGKVDTIYEQMVYAEATTVIPLMVSYLYHNSNWRERSARNWSKLF
;
A
#
# COMPACT_ATOMS: atom_id res chain seq x y z
N VAL A 1 6.61 9.07 -2.50
CA VAL A 1 6.70 9.95 -3.70
C VAL A 1 7.95 10.81 -3.54
N CYS A 2 8.79 11.00 -4.56
CA CYS A 2 9.94 11.91 -4.47
C CYS A 2 9.49 13.38 -4.63
N ALA A 3 8.53 13.82 -3.81
CA ALA A 3 7.98 15.17 -3.88
C ALA A 3 9.03 16.22 -3.47
N GLU A 4 9.99 15.82 -2.64
CA GLU A 4 11.15 16.63 -2.24
C GLU A 4 11.98 17.09 -3.44
N VAL A 5 12.17 16.23 -4.45
CA VAL A 5 12.88 16.58 -5.70
C VAL A 5 12.13 17.65 -6.49
N LEU A 6 10.81 17.75 -6.30
CA LEU A 6 9.95 18.78 -6.90
C LEU A 6 9.74 19.99 -5.97
N GLY A 7 10.52 20.10 -4.89
CA GLY A 7 10.43 21.18 -3.90
C GLY A 7 9.17 21.14 -3.03
N LYS A 8 8.49 19.99 -2.96
CA LYS A 8 7.27 19.82 -2.17
C LYS A 8 7.53 18.92 -0.96
N GLU A 9 7.28 19.46 0.22
CA GLU A 9 7.28 18.67 1.45
C GLU A 9 5.92 17.96 1.56
N VAL A 10 5.95 16.63 1.46
CA VAL A 10 4.74 15.80 1.60
C VAL A 10 5.00 14.68 2.60
N PRO A 11 4.00 14.30 3.42
CA PRO A 11 4.16 13.19 4.34
C PRO A 11 4.30 11.87 3.58
N MET A 12 5.04 10.93 4.16
CA MET A 12 5.12 9.55 3.68
C MET A 12 3.76 8.86 3.73
N HIS A 13 3.58 7.81 2.93
CA HIS A 13 2.38 6.98 3.03
C HIS A 13 2.33 6.28 4.39
N GLN A 14 1.27 6.56 5.17
CA GLN A 14 1.09 6.00 6.52
C GLN A 14 0.86 4.49 6.53
N TYR A 15 0.30 3.93 5.46
CA TYR A 15 -0.02 2.50 5.34
C TYR A 15 0.49 1.97 4.01
N ALA A 16 1.12 0.78 4.04
CA ALA A 16 1.55 0.09 2.84
C ALA A 16 1.35 -1.42 2.95
N VAL A 17 0.67 -2.00 1.95
CA VAL A 17 0.57 -3.45 1.80
C VAL A 17 1.06 -3.82 0.41
N GLN A 18 2.09 -4.63 0.33
CA GLN A 18 2.67 -5.10 -0.93
C GLN A 18 2.44 -6.60 -1.08
N ILE A 19 1.64 -6.99 -2.07
CA ILE A 19 1.41 -8.38 -2.45
C ILE A 19 2.28 -8.66 -3.66
N THR A 20 3.21 -9.60 -3.53
CA THR A 20 4.15 -9.88 -4.63
C THR A 20 4.58 -11.34 -4.64
N VAL A 21 4.93 -11.83 -5.83
CA VAL A 21 5.65 -13.09 -6.03
C VAL A 21 7.13 -12.84 -6.37
N ALA A 22 7.51 -11.57 -6.53
CA ALA A 22 8.84 -11.17 -6.92
C ALA A 22 9.83 -11.35 -5.77
N ASP A 23 11.03 -11.80 -6.13
CA ASP A 23 12.10 -12.08 -5.18
C ASP A 23 13.07 -10.91 -5.11
N VAL A 24 13.37 -10.45 -3.90
CA VAL A 24 14.24 -9.29 -3.63
C VAL A 24 15.63 -9.39 -4.26
N ARG A 25 16.11 -10.60 -4.58
CA ARG A 25 17.44 -10.84 -5.15
C ARG A 25 17.61 -10.28 -6.56
N ASP A 26 16.52 -10.04 -7.28
CA ASP A 26 16.60 -9.46 -8.63
C ASP A 26 16.92 -7.95 -8.62
N GLY A 27 16.82 -7.28 -7.46
CA GLY A 27 17.06 -5.85 -7.31
C GLY A 27 16.10 -4.95 -8.10
N ALA A 28 14.98 -5.50 -8.58
CA ALA A 28 14.01 -4.76 -9.37
C ALA A 28 13.08 -3.92 -8.48
N CYS A 29 12.51 -2.84 -9.03
CA CYS A 29 11.52 -2.05 -8.30
C CYS A 29 10.28 -2.86 -7.90
N SER A 30 9.94 -3.92 -8.67
CA SER A 30 8.79 -4.81 -8.39
C SER A 30 9.01 -5.75 -7.22
N SER A 31 10.26 -6.03 -6.85
CA SER A 31 10.64 -6.88 -5.71
C SER A 31 11.14 -6.07 -4.51
N SER A 32 11.35 -4.77 -4.68
CA SER A 32 11.80 -3.85 -3.63
C SER A 32 10.99 -4.00 -2.35
N THR A 33 11.70 -4.02 -1.22
CA THR A 33 11.06 -4.17 0.10
C THR A 33 10.44 -2.86 0.56
N LEU A 34 9.44 -2.92 1.45
CA LEU A 34 8.85 -1.70 2.02
C LEU A 34 9.86 -0.89 2.86
N LYS A 35 10.83 -1.57 3.48
CA LYS A 35 11.99 -0.92 4.13
C LYS A 35 12.86 -0.15 3.16
N GLU A 36 13.09 -0.69 1.97
CA GLU A 36 13.78 0.04 0.92
C GLU A 36 12.94 1.21 0.44
N ALA A 37 11.63 1.05 0.24
CA ALA A 37 10.75 2.17 -0.10
C ALA A 37 10.77 3.28 0.99
N SER A 38 10.93 2.91 2.26
CA SER A 38 11.06 3.84 3.38
C SER A 38 12.37 4.63 3.34
N SER A 39 13.49 4.04 2.93
CA SER A 39 14.77 4.76 2.80
C SER A 39 14.72 5.90 1.78
N TRP A 40 13.78 5.83 0.83
CA TRP A 40 13.50 6.88 -0.15
C TRP A 40 12.41 7.87 0.27
N GLY A 41 11.95 7.82 1.53
CA GLY A 41 10.89 8.69 2.02
C GLY A 41 9.52 8.42 1.37
N LYS A 42 9.25 7.19 0.91
CA LYS A 42 7.97 6.85 0.26
C LYS A 42 6.95 6.29 1.25
N VAL A 43 7.38 5.42 2.15
CA VAL A 43 6.50 4.61 3.02
C VAL A 43 6.97 4.75 4.47
N ASP A 44 6.01 4.97 5.37
CA ASP A 44 6.24 4.93 6.81
C ASP A 44 6.33 3.47 7.30
N THR A 45 7.25 3.19 8.22
CA THR A 45 7.53 1.83 8.71
C THR A 45 6.56 1.35 9.80
N ILE A 46 5.68 2.23 10.29
CA ILE A 46 4.77 1.90 11.40
C ILE A 46 3.69 0.89 10.96
N TYR A 47 3.12 1.06 9.76
CA TYR A 47 2.03 0.20 9.26
C TYR A 47 2.33 -0.35 7.87
N GLU A 48 3.39 -1.15 7.77
CA GLU A 48 3.81 -1.82 6.54
C GLU A 48 3.63 -3.35 6.62
N GLN A 49 3.22 -3.98 5.52
CA GLN A 49 3.22 -5.44 5.40
C GLN A 49 3.52 -5.89 3.97
N MET A 50 4.52 -6.76 3.83
CA MET A 50 4.83 -7.45 2.58
C MET A 50 4.28 -8.88 2.65
N VAL A 51 3.53 -9.31 1.64
CA VAL A 51 2.87 -10.61 1.54
C VAL A 51 3.35 -11.32 0.28
N TYR A 52 4.06 -12.43 0.46
CA TYR A 52 4.56 -13.25 -0.64
C TYR A 52 3.49 -14.23 -1.11
N ALA A 53 2.65 -13.79 -2.05
CA ALA A 53 1.56 -14.59 -2.58
C ALA A 53 1.10 -14.06 -3.94
N GLU A 54 0.40 -14.92 -4.69
CA GLU A 54 -0.23 -14.55 -5.94
C GLU A 54 -1.54 -13.80 -5.66
N ALA A 55 -1.72 -12.65 -6.31
CA ALA A 55 -2.76 -11.68 -5.99
C ALA A 55 -4.18 -12.26 -6.10
N THR A 56 -4.45 -13.13 -7.08
CA THR A 56 -5.79 -13.71 -7.27
C THR A 56 -6.20 -14.62 -6.13
N THR A 57 -5.25 -15.18 -5.36
CA THR A 57 -5.57 -15.99 -4.17
C THR A 57 -5.87 -15.15 -2.93
N VAL A 58 -5.08 -14.10 -2.67
CA VAL A 58 -5.15 -13.36 -1.40
C VAL A 58 -6.10 -12.17 -1.43
N ILE A 59 -6.23 -11.47 -2.56
CA ILE A 59 -7.09 -10.28 -2.65
C ILE A 59 -8.56 -10.64 -2.37
N PRO A 60 -9.15 -11.70 -2.95
CA PRO A 60 -10.53 -12.06 -2.65
C PRO A 60 -10.76 -12.39 -1.18
N LEU A 61 -9.80 -13.05 -0.53
CA LEU A 61 -9.87 -13.37 0.90
C LEU A 61 -9.83 -12.11 1.77
N MET A 62 -8.92 -11.17 1.47
CA MET A 62 -8.84 -9.89 2.17
C MET A 62 -10.13 -9.08 2.02
N VAL A 63 -10.66 -8.99 0.80
CA VAL A 63 -11.91 -8.26 0.52
C VAL A 63 -13.09 -8.92 1.23
N SER A 64 -13.20 -10.24 1.18
CA SER A 64 -14.23 -11.01 1.88
C SER A 64 -14.21 -10.71 3.38
N TYR A 65 -13.04 -10.82 4.02
CA TYR A 65 -12.88 -10.51 5.44
C TYR A 65 -13.30 -9.08 5.79
N LEU A 66 -12.82 -8.09 5.03
CA LEU A 66 -13.16 -6.67 5.25
C LEU A 66 -14.66 -6.38 5.05
N TYR A 67 -15.28 -7.04 4.07
CA TYR A 67 -16.69 -6.88 3.78
C TYR A 67 -17.56 -7.47 4.89
N HIS A 68 -17.26 -8.70 5.32
CA HIS A 68 -18.03 -9.41 6.35
C HIS A 68 -17.84 -8.81 7.74
N ASN A 69 -16.64 -8.30 8.07
CA ASN A 69 -16.41 -7.58 9.32
C ASN A 69 -17.19 -6.27 9.45
N SER A 70 -17.80 -5.78 8.37
CA SER A 70 -18.70 -4.62 8.41
C SER A 70 -18.09 -3.31 8.93
N ASN A 71 -16.77 -3.22 9.18
CA ASN A 71 -16.05 -2.00 9.57
C ASN A 71 -16.23 -0.85 8.57
N TRP A 72 -16.63 -1.16 7.33
CA TRP A 72 -16.93 -0.16 6.31
C TRP A 72 -18.23 0.60 6.57
N ARG A 73 -19.16 0.05 7.36
CA ARG A 73 -20.48 0.66 7.65
C ARG A 73 -20.36 1.93 8.49
N GLU A 74 -19.38 2.00 9.38
CA GLU A 74 -19.12 3.17 10.23
C GLU A 74 -18.30 4.26 9.50
N ARG A 75 -17.76 3.95 8.32
CA ARG A 75 -16.96 4.91 7.55
C ARG A 75 -17.86 5.86 6.78
N SER A 76 -17.54 7.16 6.82
CA SER A 76 -18.20 8.15 5.98
C SER A 76 -17.99 7.84 4.49
N ALA A 77 -19.09 7.73 3.74
CA ALA A 77 -19.04 7.48 2.30
C ALA A 77 -18.36 8.65 1.58
N ARG A 78 -17.29 8.35 0.85
CA ARG A 78 -16.58 9.36 0.04
C ARG A 78 -17.23 9.43 -1.34
N ASN A 79 -17.94 10.53 -1.62
CA ASN A 79 -18.62 10.80 -2.89
C ASN A 79 -17.63 11.27 -3.97
N TRP A 80 -16.66 10.44 -4.31
CA TRP A 80 -15.59 10.80 -5.26
C TRP A 80 -16.11 11.19 -6.66
N SER A 81 -17.29 10.69 -7.04
CA SER A 81 -17.96 11.07 -8.29
C SER A 81 -18.39 12.53 -8.36
N LYS A 82 -18.43 13.26 -7.23
CA LYS A 82 -18.77 14.69 -7.19
C LYS A 82 -17.55 15.61 -7.28
N LEU A 83 -16.34 15.07 -7.37
CA LEU A 83 -15.11 15.88 -7.46
C LEU A 83 -14.85 16.46 -8.85
N PHE A 84 -15.58 16.01 -9.89
CA PHE A 84 -15.41 16.45 -11.28
C PHE A 84 -16.76 16.71 -11.92
#